data_AF-U9UJD5-F1
#
_entry.id   AF-U9UJD5-F1
#
_cell.length_a   1.000
_cell.length_b   1.000
_cell.length_c   1.000
_cell.angle_alpha   90.00
_cell.angle_beta   90.00
_cell.angle_gamma   90.00
#
_symmetry.space_group_name_H-M   'P 1'
#
loop_
_entity.id
_entity.type
_entity.pdbx_description
1 polymer ?
#
loop_
_entity_poly.entity_id
_entity_poly.type
_entity_poly.pdbx_seq_one_letter_code
_entity_poly.pdbx_strand_id
1 'polypeptide(L)'
;MPVKNRSVKAFYNHKCMQPNPYHIFWDLEMLTEKLASEEKAKLTHTERLQMHKPCGYCYVVVRMDSSLNYEIMSHDLYRGPDALERFVTKIEEEQVNIQEDLSAPAEMIMAPGDLKTYNEATECWICKGPFLKPAPEVVQKLKEAKHNLLEIKEWETCMEKEHPKKKEAQKEYSKALSGINRKVKDHDHISGKF
;
A
#
# COMPACT_ATOMS: atom_id res chain seq x y z
N MET A 1 19.63 20.53 15.13
CA MET A 1 20.17 19.24 14.63
C MET A 1 19.43 18.11 15.33
N PRO A 2 19.01 17.04 14.63
CA PRO A 2 18.47 15.85 15.28
C PRO A 2 19.52 15.28 16.24
N VAL A 3 19.09 14.88 17.45
CA VAL A 3 19.98 14.33 18.47
C VAL A 3 20.51 12.97 17.98
N LYS A 4 21.84 12.77 18.03
CA LYS A 4 22.48 11.46 17.80
C LYS A 4 21.72 10.39 18.59
N ASN A 5 21.34 9.29 17.92
CA ASN A 5 20.61 8.13 18.48
C ASN A 5 19.12 8.30 18.88
N ARG A 6 18.42 9.39 18.55
CA ARG A 6 16.98 9.53 18.86
C ARG A 6 16.03 9.74 17.68
N SER A 7 16.54 9.71 16.46
CA SER A 7 15.75 10.00 15.24
C SER A 7 15.79 8.87 14.21
N VAL A 8 15.86 7.62 14.66
CA VAL A 8 15.68 6.47 13.77
C VAL A 8 14.22 6.03 13.87
N LYS A 9 13.37 6.51 12.95
CA LYS A 9 12.12 5.81 12.65
C LYS A 9 12.48 4.56 11.86
N ALA A 10 12.60 3.43 12.54
CA ALA A 10 12.80 2.14 11.88
C ALA A 10 11.44 1.52 11.53
N PHE A 11 11.29 1.07 10.29
CA PHE A 11 10.16 0.25 9.88
C PHE A 11 10.43 -1.21 10.29
N TYR A 12 9.90 -1.61 11.44
CA TYR A 12 10.10 -2.97 11.96
C TYR A 12 9.33 -4.06 11.19
N ASN A 13 8.28 -3.67 10.44
CA ASN A 13 7.39 -4.59 9.72
C ASN A 13 7.66 -4.68 8.21
N HIS A 14 8.89 -4.42 7.74
CA HIS A 14 9.24 -4.56 6.31
C HIS A 14 8.98 -5.99 5.78
N LYS A 15 9.03 -7.01 6.63
CA LYS A 15 8.71 -8.41 6.27
C LYS A 15 7.23 -8.63 5.91
N CYS A 16 6.36 -7.68 6.25
CA CYS A 16 4.93 -7.72 5.98
C CYS A 16 4.52 -6.88 4.77
N MET A 17 5.47 -6.51 3.90
CA MET A 17 5.19 -5.74 2.69
C MET A 17 4.84 -6.70 1.54
N GLN A 18 3.76 -6.42 0.82
CA GLN A 18 3.54 -7.02 -0.50
C GLN A 18 4.50 -6.38 -1.49
N PRO A 19 5.16 -7.16 -2.36
CA PRO A 19 5.94 -6.60 -3.46
C PRO A 19 4.97 -5.86 -4.39
N ASN A 20 5.16 -4.55 -4.61
CA ASN A 20 4.36 -3.84 -5.61
C ASN A 20 5.01 -4.03 -6.98
N PRO A 21 4.32 -4.64 -7.97
CA PRO A 21 4.88 -4.86 -9.31
C PRO A 21 4.96 -3.56 -10.12
N TYR A 22 4.33 -2.46 -9.67
CA TYR A 22 4.30 -1.20 -10.40
C TYR A 22 5.50 -0.30 -10.08
N HIS A 23 6.08 0.25 -11.14
CA HIS A 23 7.16 1.23 -11.12
C HIS A 23 6.78 2.42 -11.98
N ILE A 24 6.90 3.63 -11.41
CA ILE A 24 6.69 4.88 -12.16
C ILE A 24 8.04 5.53 -12.41
N PHE A 25 8.45 5.57 -13.67
CA PHE A 25 9.62 6.33 -14.11
C PHE A 25 9.14 7.69 -14.58
N TRP A 26 9.74 8.77 -14.07
CA TRP A 26 9.32 10.11 -14.42
C TRP A 26 10.51 11.06 -14.47
N ASP A 27 10.34 12.13 -15.25
CA ASP A 27 11.26 13.26 -15.31
C ASP A 27 10.48 14.57 -15.43
N LEU A 28 11.03 15.64 -14.87
CA LEU A 28 10.46 16.99 -14.92
C LEU A 28 11.37 17.92 -15.68
N GLU A 29 10.81 18.63 -16.66
CA GLU A 29 11.50 19.67 -17.39
C GLU A 29 11.32 21.02 -16.72
N MET A 30 12.41 21.77 -16.60
CA MET A 30 12.47 23.01 -15.85
C MET A 30 13.17 24.09 -16.67
N LEU A 31 12.55 25.27 -16.80
CA LEU A 31 13.20 26.46 -17.35
C LEU A 31 13.85 27.27 -16.23
N THR A 32 14.96 27.95 -16.56
CA THR A 32 15.60 28.88 -15.62
C THR A 32 15.13 30.30 -15.93
N GLU A 33 14.40 30.89 -14.99
CA GLU A 33 13.99 32.29 -15.05
C GLU A 33 14.92 33.13 -14.17
N LYS A 34 15.31 34.32 -14.64
CA LYS A 34 16.10 35.25 -13.85
C LYS A 34 15.21 35.84 -12.76
N LEU A 35 15.72 35.87 -11.53
CA LEU A 35 15.02 36.50 -10.41
C LEU A 35 15.08 38.03 -10.53
N ALA A 36 13.97 38.70 -10.19
CA ALA A 36 13.97 40.15 -10.07
C ALA A 36 14.84 40.58 -8.88
N SER A 37 15.39 41.81 -8.91
CA SER A 37 16.29 42.32 -7.85
C SER A 37 15.69 42.23 -6.44
N GLU A 38 14.37 42.31 -6.33
CA GLU A 38 13.60 42.21 -5.08
C GLU A 38 13.48 40.76 -4.55
N GLU A 39 13.51 39.77 -5.46
CA GLU A 39 13.38 38.34 -5.15
C GLU A 39 14.74 37.67 -4.89
N LYS A 40 15.83 38.39 -5.17
CA LYS A 40 17.19 37.93 -4.89
C LYS A 40 17.41 37.89 -3.39
N ALA A 41 17.10 36.73 -2.80
CA ALA A 41 17.46 36.46 -1.42
C ALA A 41 18.98 36.46 -1.28
N LYS A 42 19.52 37.46 -0.56
CA LYS A 42 20.89 37.40 -0.04
C LYS A 42 20.91 36.40 1.11
N LEU A 43 21.42 35.20 0.82
CA LEU A 43 21.91 34.31 1.87
C LEU A 43 23.26 34.87 2.36
N THR A 44 23.70 34.44 3.54
CA THR A 44 24.86 35.00 4.26
C THR A 44 26.09 35.27 3.39
N HIS A 45 26.42 34.38 2.46
CA HIS A 45 27.54 34.54 1.52
C HIS A 45 27.19 34.21 0.06
N THR A 46 25.91 34.02 -0.27
CA THR A 46 25.47 33.60 -1.61
C THR A 46 24.24 34.38 -2.07
N GLU A 47 24.20 34.73 -3.36
CA GLU A 47 23.05 35.40 -4.00
C GLU A 47 22.39 34.43 -4.96
N ARG A 48 21.08 34.22 -4.82
CA ARG A 48 20.31 33.41 -5.76
C ARG A 48 19.98 34.26 -6.99
N LEU A 49 20.47 33.87 -8.17
CA LEU A 49 20.32 34.62 -9.43
C LEU A 49 19.15 34.16 -10.30
N GLN A 50 18.79 32.88 -10.22
CA GLN A 50 17.78 32.25 -11.06
C GLN A 50 16.86 31.35 -10.23
N MET A 51 15.69 31.06 -10.78
CA MET A 51 14.77 30.05 -10.28
C MET A 51 14.41 29.04 -11.36
N HIS A 52 14.25 27.79 -10.95
CA HIS A 52 13.71 26.74 -11.80
C HIS A 52 12.18 26.81 -11.77
N LYS A 53 11.59 26.89 -12.96
CA LYS A 53 10.15 26.85 -13.15
C LYS A 53 9.79 25.59 -13.93
N PRO A 54 8.92 24.73 -13.39
CA PRO A 54 8.42 23.56 -14.11
C PRO A 54 7.75 24.00 -15.42
N CYS A 55 8.11 23.36 -16.53
CA CYS A 55 7.53 23.64 -17.84
C CYS A 55 7.06 22.38 -18.57
N GLY A 56 7.35 21.19 -18.04
CA GLY A 56 6.91 19.94 -18.62
C GLY A 56 7.23 18.75 -17.74
N TYR A 57 6.67 17.60 -18.10
CA TYR A 57 6.96 16.32 -17.49
C TYR A 57 6.82 15.19 -18.51
N CYS A 58 7.43 14.07 -18.19
CA CYS A 58 7.17 12.79 -18.83
C CYS A 58 7.12 11.72 -17.74
N TYR A 59 6.15 10.82 -17.79
CA TYR A 59 6.19 9.61 -16.98
C TYR A 59 5.76 8.38 -17.77
N VAL A 60 6.24 7.23 -17.32
CA VAL A 60 5.85 5.90 -17.80
C VAL A 60 5.60 5.03 -16.58
N VAL A 61 4.43 4.40 -16.54
CA VAL A 61 4.06 3.40 -15.54
C VAL A 61 4.32 2.03 -16.14
N VAL A 62 5.15 1.25 -15.45
CA VAL A 62 5.55 -0.10 -15.85
C VAL A 62 5.11 -1.07 -14.77
N ARG A 63 4.42 -2.14 -15.17
CA ARG A 63 4.13 -3.29 -14.31
C ARG A 63 5.15 -4.39 -14.60
N MET A 64 5.76 -4.94 -13.56
CA MET A 64 6.71 -6.05 -13.64
C MET A 64 6.19 -7.24 -12.81
N ASP A 65 5.51 -8.18 -13.46
CA ASP A 65 5.03 -9.40 -12.80
C ASP A 65 6.15 -10.43 -12.56
N SER A 66 7.27 -10.29 -13.28
CA SER A 66 8.50 -11.07 -13.03
C SER A 66 9.72 -10.30 -13.53
N SER A 67 10.92 -10.79 -13.20
CA SER A 67 12.19 -10.16 -13.62
C SER A 67 12.39 -10.08 -15.14
N LEU A 68 11.59 -10.79 -15.94
CA LEU A 68 11.74 -10.88 -17.40
C LEU A 68 10.53 -10.40 -18.19
N ASN A 69 9.40 -10.11 -17.52
CA ASN A 69 8.17 -9.65 -18.17
C ASN A 69 7.78 -8.30 -17.58
N TYR A 70 7.76 -7.27 -18.42
CA TYR A 70 7.24 -5.96 -18.08
C TYR A 70 6.18 -5.53 -19.10
N GLU A 71 5.18 -4.81 -18.61
CA GLU A 71 4.14 -4.20 -19.42
C GLU A 71 4.10 -2.70 -19.15
N ILE A 72 3.96 -1.90 -20.21
CA ILE A 72 3.74 -0.46 -20.08
C ILE A 72 2.25 -0.25 -19.91
N MET A 73 1.86 0.18 -18.72
CA MET A 73 0.44 0.33 -18.34
C MET A 73 -0.11 1.67 -18.82
N SER A 74 0.69 2.73 -18.69
CA SER A 74 0.33 4.08 -19.08
C SER A 74 1.58 4.93 -19.24
N HIS A 75 1.45 6.02 -19.98
CA HIS A 75 2.47 7.05 -20.08
C HIS A 75 1.81 8.39 -20.39
N ASP A 76 2.43 9.48 -19.98
CA ASP A 76 1.99 10.82 -20.34
C ASP A 76 3.19 11.73 -20.54
N LEU A 77 3.06 12.63 -21.52
CA LEU A 77 4.06 13.64 -21.83
C LEU A 77 3.35 14.97 -22.00
N TYR A 78 3.78 15.94 -21.22
CA TYR A 78 3.13 17.24 -21.16
C TYR A 78 4.14 18.37 -21.11
N ARG A 79 3.81 19.48 -21.78
CA ARG A 79 4.56 20.74 -21.73
C ARG A 79 3.58 21.89 -21.55
N GLY A 80 3.74 22.67 -20.50
CA GLY A 80 2.83 23.75 -20.15
C GLY A 80 3.23 24.45 -18.84
N PRO A 81 2.68 25.65 -18.59
CA PRO A 81 2.99 26.43 -17.37
C PRO A 81 2.45 25.78 -16.08
N ASP A 82 1.43 24.94 -16.20
CA ASP A 82 0.75 24.16 -15.15
C ASP A 82 1.29 22.73 -15.02
N ALA A 83 2.48 22.46 -15.58
CA ALA A 83 3.06 21.11 -15.64
C ALA A 83 3.10 20.39 -14.29
N LEU A 84 3.44 21.09 -13.20
CA LEU A 84 3.54 20.48 -11.88
C LEU A 84 2.17 20.08 -11.31
N GLU A 85 1.16 20.93 -11.45
CA GLU A 85 -0.20 20.66 -10.95
C GLU A 85 -0.81 19.47 -11.70
N ARG A 86 -0.67 19.46 -13.03
CA ARG A 86 -1.13 18.37 -13.87
C ARG A 86 -0.37 17.07 -13.60
N PHE A 87 0.94 17.13 -13.38
CA PHE A 87 1.74 15.97 -12.99
C PHE A 87 1.22 15.32 -11.72
N VAL A 88 0.98 16.10 -10.65
CA VAL A 88 0.46 15.58 -9.39
C VAL A 88 -0.91 14.93 -9.59
N THR A 89 -1.81 15.60 -10.31
CA THR A 89 -3.15 15.07 -10.63
C THR A 89 -3.04 13.73 -11.35
N LYS A 90 -2.16 13.62 -12.35
CA LYS A 90 -1.95 12.38 -13.10
C LYS A 90 -1.40 11.26 -12.23
N ILE A 91 -0.41 11.54 -11.38
CA ILE A 91 0.13 10.53 -10.46
C ILE A 91 -0.93 10.04 -9.45
N GLU A 92 -1.83 10.91 -8.99
CA GLU A 92 -2.96 10.51 -8.14
C GLU A 92 -3.95 9.60 -8.88
N GLU A 93 -4.26 9.90 -10.15
CA GLU A 93 -5.07 9.01 -11.01
C GLU A 93 -4.40 7.64 -11.20
N GLU A 94 -3.10 7.61 -11.52
CA GLU A 94 -2.34 6.36 -11.64
C GLU A 94 -2.33 5.58 -10.32
N GLN A 95 -2.20 6.26 -9.18
CA GLN A 95 -2.26 5.63 -7.87
C GLN A 95 -3.60 4.92 -7.65
N VAL A 96 -4.72 5.55 -7.98
CA VAL A 96 -6.05 4.94 -7.85
C VAL A 96 -6.16 3.71 -8.75
N ASN A 97 -5.75 3.81 -10.02
CA ASN A 97 -5.78 2.69 -10.96
C ASN A 97 -4.92 1.52 -10.49
N ILE A 98 -3.71 1.79 -9.98
CA ILE A 98 -2.82 0.77 -9.43
C ILE A 98 -3.45 0.12 -8.19
N GLN A 99 -4.07 0.92 -7.31
CA GLN A 99 -4.73 0.37 -6.12
C GLN A 99 -5.94 -0.49 -6.47
N GLU A 100 -6.72 -0.10 -7.48
CA GLU A 100 -7.84 -0.90 -7.97
C GLU A 100 -7.36 -2.25 -8.53
N ASP A 101 -6.32 -2.25 -9.38
CA ASP A 101 -5.73 -3.48 -9.91
C ASP A 101 -5.18 -4.39 -8.79
N LEU A 102 -4.40 -3.81 -7.85
CA LEU A 102 -3.84 -4.58 -6.73
C LEU A 102 -4.89 -5.03 -5.71
N SER A 103 -6.07 -4.43 -5.69
CA SER A 103 -7.18 -4.85 -4.84
C SER A 103 -7.92 -6.07 -5.38
N ALA A 104 -7.81 -6.33 -6.69
CA ALA A 104 -8.38 -7.51 -7.31
C ALA A 104 -7.55 -8.74 -6.89
N PRO A 105 -8.14 -9.71 -6.17
CA PRO A 105 -7.40 -10.91 -5.82
C PRO A 105 -7.09 -11.70 -7.10
N ALA A 106 -5.81 -11.97 -7.34
CA ALA A 106 -5.41 -12.87 -8.43
C ALA A 106 -6.09 -14.25 -8.25
N GLU A 107 -6.44 -14.88 -9.37
CA GLU A 107 -6.96 -16.25 -9.34
C GLU A 107 -5.92 -17.19 -8.74
N MET A 108 -6.35 -18.08 -7.84
CA MET A 108 -5.46 -19.02 -7.19
C MET A 108 -5.02 -20.10 -8.18
N ILE A 109 -3.73 -20.15 -8.48
CA ILE A 109 -3.09 -21.12 -9.36
C ILE A 109 -2.39 -22.17 -8.49
N MET A 110 -3.03 -23.33 -8.31
CA MET A 110 -2.47 -24.47 -7.56
C MET A 110 -1.74 -25.44 -8.49
N ALA A 111 -0.44 -25.59 -8.32
CA ALA A 111 0.37 -26.64 -8.93
C ALA A 111 0.27 -27.97 -8.15
N PRO A 112 0.57 -29.11 -8.80
CA PRO A 112 0.65 -30.40 -8.10
C PRO A 112 1.74 -30.39 -7.02
N GLY A 113 1.35 -30.46 -5.75
CA GLY A 113 2.26 -30.43 -4.61
C GLY A 113 2.01 -29.27 -3.65
N ASP A 114 1.38 -28.19 -4.11
CA ASP A 114 1.15 -26.99 -3.31
C ASP A 114 0.26 -27.26 -2.09
N LEU A 115 -0.77 -28.08 -2.28
CA LEU A 115 -1.63 -28.52 -1.18
C LEU A 115 -0.85 -29.30 -0.12
N LYS A 116 0.16 -30.08 -0.54
CA LYS A 116 1.03 -30.80 0.38
C LYS A 116 1.93 -29.83 1.14
N THR A 117 2.60 -28.91 0.43
CA THR A 117 3.42 -27.83 1.02
C THR A 117 2.62 -27.01 2.03
N TYR A 118 1.40 -26.61 1.68
CA TYR A 118 0.49 -25.89 2.57
C TYR A 118 0.18 -26.64 3.88
N ASN A 119 -0.13 -27.93 3.74
CA ASN A 119 -0.48 -28.77 4.88
C ASN A 119 0.72 -29.01 5.79
N GLU A 120 1.91 -29.17 5.19
CA GLU A 120 3.18 -29.42 5.87
C GLU A 120 3.84 -28.14 6.44
N ALA A 121 3.40 -26.94 6.02
CA ALA A 121 3.96 -25.67 6.48
C ALA A 121 3.89 -25.51 8.01
N THR A 122 5.06 -25.39 8.64
CA THR A 122 5.24 -25.22 10.09
C THR A 122 5.45 -23.77 10.50
N GLU A 123 5.76 -22.89 9.55
CA GLU A 123 6.11 -21.48 9.77
C GLU A 123 5.28 -20.53 8.90
N CYS A 124 5.06 -19.33 9.42
CA CYS A 124 4.38 -18.25 8.70
C CYS A 124 5.18 -17.79 7.49
N TRP A 125 4.57 -17.71 6.32
CA TRP A 125 5.17 -17.18 5.09
C TRP A 125 5.74 -15.76 5.26
N ILE A 126 5.00 -14.90 5.98
CA ILE A 126 5.32 -13.47 6.15
C ILE A 126 6.42 -13.27 7.21
N CYS A 127 6.19 -13.74 8.44
CA CYS A 127 7.09 -13.46 9.56
C CYS A 127 8.16 -14.53 9.80
N LYS A 128 8.10 -15.65 9.06
CA LYS A 128 8.98 -16.82 9.19
C LYS A 128 9.02 -17.39 10.62
N GLY A 129 7.92 -17.24 11.37
CA GLY A 129 7.79 -17.75 12.74
C GLY A 129 6.80 -18.91 12.83
N PRO A 130 6.91 -19.80 13.83
CA PRO A 130 6.16 -21.07 13.88
C PRO A 130 4.66 -20.91 14.12
N PHE A 131 3.81 -21.73 13.51
CA PHE A 131 2.37 -21.72 13.82
C PHE A 131 2.13 -22.19 15.25
N LEU A 132 1.74 -21.24 16.11
CA LEU A 132 1.27 -21.56 17.45
C LEU A 132 -0.23 -21.81 17.38
N LYS A 133 -0.69 -22.93 17.96
CA LYS A 133 -2.12 -23.16 18.14
C LYS A 133 -2.65 -22.10 19.11
N PRO A 134 -3.59 -21.23 18.70
CA PRO A 134 -4.19 -20.28 19.63
C PRO A 134 -4.93 -21.04 20.73
N ALA A 135 -4.93 -20.48 21.94
CA ALA A 135 -5.69 -21.06 23.05
C ALA A 135 -7.18 -21.16 22.67
N PRO A 136 -7.90 -22.22 23.07
CA PRO A 136 -9.31 -22.42 22.72
C PRO A 136 -10.19 -21.20 23.05
N GLU A 137 -9.91 -20.54 24.18
CA GLU A 137 -10.61 -19.33 24.63
C GLU A 137 -10.51 -18.16 23.64
N VAL A 138 -9.34 -17.99 23.00
CA VAL A 138 -9.12 -16.92 22.02
C VAL A 138 -9.91 -17.21 20.75
N VAL A 139 -9.95 -18.48 20.33
CA VAL A 139 -10.72 -18.92 19.16
C VAL A 139 -12.21 -18.76 19.41
N GLN A 140 -12.69 -19.08 20.61
CA GLN A 140 -14.07 -18.92 20.99
C GLN A 140 -14.51 -17.45 20.98
N LYS A 141 -13.73 -16.55 21.60
CA LYS A 141 -14.00 -15.10 21.58
C LYS A 141 -14.07 -14.54 20.16
N LEU A 142 -13.24 -15.02 19.23
CA LEU A 142 -13.34 -14.63 17.82
C LEU A 142 -14.65 -15.11 17.19
N LYS A 143 -15.04 -16.38 17.41
CA LYS A 143 -16.28 -16.94 16.85
C LYS A 143 -17.50 -16.15 17.32
N GLU A 144 -17.56 -15.85 18.61
CA GLU A 144 -18.63 -15.04 19.23
C GLU A 144 -18.68 -13.63 18.62
N ALA A 145 -17.54 -12.93 18.56
CA ALA A 145 -17.47 -11.59 17.97
C ALA A 145 -17.83 -11.57 16.48
N LYS A 146 -17.45 -12.62 15.72
CA LYS A 146 -17.81 -12.78 14.31
C LYS A 146 -19.32 -12.98 14.14
N HIS A 147 -19.93 -13.81 14.98
CA HIS A 147 -21.37 -14.06 14.97
C HIS A 147 -22.16 -12.77 15.23
N ASN A 148 -21.80 -12.02 16.27
CA ASN A 148 -22.44 -10.74 16.60
C ASN A 148 -22.36 -9.72 15.44
N LEU A 149 -21.25 -9.70 14.70
CA LEU A 149 -21.09 -8.86 13.51
C LEU A 149 -21.99 -9.29 12.34
N LEU A 150 -22.18 -10.59 12.15
CA LEU A 150 -23.09 -11.13 11.15
C LEU A 150 -24.53 -10.76 11.47
N GLU A 151 -24.97 -10.95 12.71
CA GLU A 151 -26.31 -10.56 13.17
C GLU A 151 -26.55 -9.05 12.97
N ILE A 152 -25.57 -8.21 13.30
CA ILE A 152 -25.67 -6.76 13.06
C ILE A 152 -25.83 -6.47 11.56
N LYS A 153 -25.04 -7.11 10.69
CA LYS A 153 -25.15 -6.91 9.24
C LYS A 153 -26.51 -7.34 8.71
N GLU A 154 -27.00 -8.49 9.15
CA GLU A 154 -28.33 -8.98 8.80
C GLU A 154 -29.40 -7.98 9.24
N TRP A 155 -29.31 -7.46 10.47
CA TRP A 155 -30.21 -6.42 10.96
C TRP A 155 -30.14 -5.13 10.15
N GLU A 156 -28.93 -4.62 9.82
CA GLU A 156 -28.76 -3.41 8.99
C GLU A 156 -29.38 -3.60 7.60
N THR A 157 -29.30 -4.81 7.07
CA THR A 157 -29.89 -5.18 5.78
C THR A 157 -31.42 -5.20 5.88
N CYS A 158 -31.99 -5.74 6.96
CA CYS A 158 -33.44 -5.77 7.16
C CYS A 158 -34.05 -4.40 7.47
N MET A 159 -33.31 -3.52 8.16
CA MET A 159 -33.82 -2.24 8.64
C MET A 159 -33.43 -1.05 7.77
N GLU A 160 -32.56 -1.27 6.77
CA GLU A 160 -31.97 -0.26 5.88
C GLU A 160 -31.37 0.93 6.64
N LYS A 161 -30.83 0.65 7.83
CA LYS A 161 -30.30 1.66 8.77
C LYS A 161 -29.05 1.14 9.45
N GLU A 162 -28.15 2.06 9.82
CA GLU A 162 -26.95 1.70 10.57
C GLU A 162 -27.29 1.28 12.01
N HIS A 163 -26.69 0.18 12.46
CA HIS A 163 -26.89 -0.33 13.79
C HIS A 163 -26.07 0.49 14.81
N PRO A 164 -26.66 0.95 15.93
CA PRO A 164 -25.96 1.85 16.87
C PRO A 164 -24.71 1.22 17.49
N LYS A 165 -24.68 -0.11 17.65
CA LYS A 165 -23.53 -0.85 18.21
C LYS A 165 -22.54 -1.38 17.17
N LYS A 166 -22.70 -1.04 15.88
CA LYS A 166 -21.82 -1.51 14.80
C LYS A 166 -20.35 -1.23 15.11
N LYS A 167 -20.04 0.01 15.54
CA LYS A 167 -18.68 0.43 15.88
C LYS A 167 -18.10 -0.35 17.07
N GLU A 168 -18.92 -0.66 18.07
CA GLU A 168 -18.51 -1.45 19.24
C GLU A 168 -18.22 -2.90 18.86
N ALA A 169 -19.12 -3.53 18.10
CA ALA A 169 -18.94 -4.89 17.61
C ALA A 169 -17.72 -5.02 16.67
N GLN A 170 -17.50 -4.04 15.79
CA GLN A 170 -16.29 -3.97 14.95
C GLN A 170 -15.02 -3.87 15.80
N LYS A 171 -15.04 -3.07 16.87
CA LYS A 171 -13.91 -2.92 17.79
C LYS A 171 -13.64 -4.21 18.55
N GLU A 172 -14.67 -4.90 19.05
CA GLU A 172 -14.54 -6.18 19.75
C GLU A 172 -13.99 -7.28 18.83
N TYR A 173 -14.49 -7.36 17.60
CA TYR A 173 -13.96 -8.28 16.61
C TYR A 173 -12.51 -7.97 16.26
N SER A 174 -12.15 -6.70 16.04
CA SER A 174 -10.76 -6.31 15.79
C SER A 174 -9.85 -6.70 16.96
N LYS A 175 -10.32 -6.53 18.20
CA LYS A 175 -9.61 -6.95 19.41
C LYS A 175 -9.45 -8.47 19.48
N ALA A 176 -10.51 -9.23 19.23
CA ALA A 176 -10.45 -10.70 19.19
C ALA A 176 -9.50 -11.20 18.08
N LEU A 177 -9.57 -10.59 16.89
CA LEU A 177 -8.71 -10.88 15.74
C LEU A 177 -7.24 -10.53 16.01
N SER A 178 -6.96 -9.53 16.86
CA SER A 178 -5.60 -9.19 17.29
C SER A 178 -5.01 -10.20 18.27
N GLY A 179 -5.85 -10.91 19.04
CA GLY A 179 -5.42 -11.97 19.94
C GLY A 179 -5.03 -13.26 19.22
N ILE A 180 -5.37 -13.39 17.94
CA ILE A 180 -4.97 -14.51 17.09
C ILE A 180 -3.66 -14.16 16.41
N ASN A 181 -2.73 -15.11 16.42
CA ASN A 181 -1.49 -15.00 15.68
C ASN A 181 -1.84 -14.97 14.18
N ARG A 182 -1.78 -13.79 13.54
CA ARG A 182 -2.07 -13.58 12.11
C ARG A 182 -0.95 -14.15 11.24
N LYS A 183 -0.83 -15.48 11.25
CA LYS A 183 0.16 -16.22 10.47
C LYS A 183 -0.53 -16.80 9.23
N VAL A 184 0.15 -16.71 8.10
CA VAL A 184 -0.34 -17.17 6.79
C VAL A 184 0.59 -18.28 6.31
N LYS A 185 0.02 -19.34 5.76
CA LYS A 185 0.75 -20.53 5.32
C LYS A 185 1.42 -20.36 3.98
N ASP A 186 0.68 -19.88 2.98
CA ASP A 186 1.23 -19.28 1.75
C ASP A 186 0.08 -18.65 0.96
N HIS A 187 0.35 -17.55 0.25
CA HIS A 187 -0.44 -17.02 -0.87
C HIS A 187 0.21 -15.73 -1.39
N ASP A 188 0.71 -15.73 -2.62
CA ASP A 188 1.00 -14.49 -3.33
C ASP A 188 -0.28 -13.94 -3.96
N HIS A 189 -0.83 -12.89 -3.37
CA HIS A 189 -2.05 -12.23 -3.85
C HIS A 189 -1.93 -11.57 -5.23
N ILE A 190 -0.70 -11.38 -5.73
CA ILE A 190 -0.43 -10.68 -6.98
C ILE A 190 -0.25 -11.65 -8.13
N SER A 191 0.52 -12.72 -7.93
CA SER A 191 0.73 -13.73 -8.97
C SER A 191 -0.27 -14.89 -8.93
N GLY A 192 -1.02 -15.03 -7.83
CA GLY A 192 -1.95 -16.13 -7.61
C GLY A 192 -1.27 -17.48 -7.32
N LYS A 193 0.07 -17.53 -7.34
CA LYS A 193 0.84 -18.75 -7.12
C LYS A 193 0.93 -19.10 -5.64
N PHE A 194 0.97 -20.41 -5.40
CA PHE A 194 1.17 -21.03 -4.11
C PHE A 194 2.63 -21.46 -3.90
#